data_AF-A0A2A4U2S7-F1
#
_entry.id   AF-A0A2A4U2S7-F1
#
_cell.length_a   1.000
_cell.length_b   1.000
_cell.length_c   1.000
_cell.angle_alpha   90.00
_cell.angle_beta   90.00
_cell.angle_gamma   90.00
#
_symmetry.space_group_name_H-M   'P 1'
#
loop_
_entity.id
_entity.type
_entity.pdbx_description
1 polymer ?
#
loop_
_entity_poly.entity_id
_entity_poly.type
_entity_poly.pdbx_seq_one_letter_code
_entity_poly.pdbx_strand_id
1 'polypeptide(L)'
;MGFFKKTAKTLKRATWLPAVKEQTGFIKKLFAGVFKTQSTTATDKFSDLSKLGINDKKVKEAKESFGKLLAIFLVGALLLCLYGILLLTREHYMPSIIAFAVAVLCVSQAFKYHFWLMQIKKQKLGCTFKDWVEYTFRIKAK
;
A
#
# COMPACT_ATOMS: atom_id res chain seq x y z
N MET A 1 -44.81 -22.85 12.14
CA MET A 1 -43.79 -22.86 11.05
C MET A 1 -42.96 -21.55 11.02
N GLY A 2 -42.45 -21.04 12.16
CA GLY A 2 -41.81 -19.71 12.26
C GLY A 2 -40.38 -19.67 12.79
N PHE A 3 -39.90 -20.76 13.41
CA PHE A 3 -38.56 -20.81 14.01
C PHE A 3 -37.46 -21.01 12.95
N PHE A 4 -37.70 -21.84 11.93
CA PHE A 4 -36.71 -22.16 10.89
C PHE A 4 -36.30 -20.96 10.01
N LYS A 5 -37.23 -20.03 9.74
CA LYS A 5 -36.93 -18.79 9.02
C LYS A 5 -36.06 -17.83 9.84
N LYS A 6 -36.20 -17.84 11.16
CA LYS A 6 -35.36 -17.02 12.06
C LYS A 6 -33.96 -17.62 12.20
N THR A 7 -33.82 -18.94 12.35
CA THR A 7 -32.50 -19.60 12.35
C THR A 7 -31.78 -19.49 11.01
N ALA A 8 -32.46 -19.62 9.87
CA ALA A 8 -31.86 -19.41 8.55
C ALA A 8 -31.35 -17.98 8.35
N LYS A 9 -32.06 -16.97 8.89
CA LYS A 9 -31.66 -15.55 8.81
C LYS A 9 -30.46 -15.24 9.72
N THR A 10 -30.38 -15.89 10.88
CA THR A 10 -29.23 -15.78 11.80
C THR A 10 -28.01 -16.53 11.25
N LEU A 11 -28.19 -17.71 10.65
CA LEU A 11 -27.11 -18.47 10.02
C LEU A 11 -26.52 -17.71 8.81
N LYS A 12 -27.36 -17.03 8.03
CA LYS A 12 -26.94 -16.19 6.89
C LYS A 12 -26.20 -14.90 7.33
N ARG A 13 -26.36 -14.49 8.59
CA ARG A 13 -25.57 -13.43 9.23
C ARG A 13 -24.29 -13.95 9.90
N ALA A 14 -24.28 -15.23 10.31
CA ALA A 14 -23.15 -15.89 10.95
C ALA A 14 -22.13 -16.46 9.95
N THR A 15 -22.51 -16.65 8.68
CA THR A 15 -21.54 -16.98 7.63
C THR A 15 -20.72 -15.75 7.26
N TRP A 16 -19.43 -15.92 6.97
CA TRP A 16 -18.47 -14.85 6.65
C TRP A 16 -18.84 -13.98 5.44
N LEU A 17 -19.86 -14.38 4.67
CA LEU A 17 -20.18 -13.85 3.34
C LEU A 17 -20.53 -12.36 3.36
N PRO A 18 -21.40 -11.86 4.28
CA PRO A 18 -21.60 -10.43 4.48
C PRO A 18 -20.32 -9.67 4.84
N ALA A 19 -19.50 -10.19 5.76
CA ALA A 19 -18.27 -9.51 6.20
C ALA A 19 -17.23 -9.40 5.06
N VAL A 20 -17.03 -10.47 4.29
CA VAL A 20 -16.14 -10.49 3.12
C VAL A 20 -16.66 -9.57 2.02
N LYS A 21 -17.99 -9.47 1.83
CA LYS A 21 -18.59 -8.58 0.83
C LYS A 21 -18.44 -7.11 1.19
N GLU A 22 -18.56 -6.75 2.48
CA GLU A 22 -18.28 -5.39 2.95
C GLU A 22 -16.79 -5.03 2.84
N GLN A 23 -15.89 -5.95 3.21
CA GLN A 23 -14.44 -5.75 3.08
C GLN A 23 -13.99 -5.60 1.62
N THR A 24 -14.55 -6.40 0.71
CA THR A 24 -14.29 -6.28 -0.74
C THR A 24 -14.74 -4.92 -1.28
N GLY A 25 -15.86 -4.39 -0.77
CA GLY A 25 -16.35 -3.06 -1.13
C GLY A 25 -15.40 -1.94 -0.68
N PHE A 26 -14.80 -2.06 0.51
CA PHE A 26 -13.80 -1.12 1.01
C PHE A 26 -12.51 -1.16 0.19
N ILE A 27 -12.02 -2.36 -0.15
CA ILE A 27 -10.86 -2.53 -1.04
C ILE A 27 -11.13 -1.89 -2.41
N LYS A 28 -12.33 -2.06 -2.97
CA LYS A 28 -12.72 -1.42 -4.24
C LYS A 28 -12.75 0.11 -4.13
N LYS A 29 -13.22 0.66 -3.01
CA LYS A 29 -13.21 2.11 -2.76
C LYS A 29 -11.80 2.66 -2.57
N LEU A 30 -10.93 1.95 -1.84
CA LEU A 30 -9.52 2.32 -1.72
C LEU A 30 -8.82 2.27 -3.07
N PHE A 31 -9.06 1.22 -3.86
CA PHE A 31 -8.50 1.11 -5.21
C PHE A 31 -8.99 2.23 -6.12
N ALA A 32 -10.29 2.55 -6.10
CA ALA A 32 -10.86 3.66 -6.85
C ALA A 32 -10.35 5.03 -6.35
N GLY A 33 -10.06 5.17 -5.06
CA GLY A 33 -9.45 6.37 -4.47
C GLY A 33 -7.98 6.55 -4.85
N VAL A 34 -7.22 5.46 -4.95
CA VAL A 34 -5.85 5.46 -5.47
C VAL A 34 -5.82 5.80 -6.97
N PHE A 35 -6.83 5.37 -7.73
CA PHE A 35 -6.96 5.67 -9.17
C PHE A 35 -7.59 7.04 -9.46
N LYS A 36 -8.27 7.66 -8.49
CA LYS A 36 -8.66 9.08 -8.58
C LYS A 36 -7.43 9.92 -8.28
N THR A 37 -6.58 10.05 -9.29
CA THR A 37 -5.55 11.08 -9.34
C THR A 37 -6.23 12.42 -9.09
N GLN A 38 -5.83 13.12 -8.03
CA GLN A 38 -6.11 14.54 -7.89
C GLN A 38 -5.42 15.19 -9.09
N SER A 39 -6.18 15.41 -10.16
CA SER A 39 -5.76 16.23 -11.29
C SER A 39 -5.69 17.65 -10.77
N THR A 40 -4.61 17.96 -10.07
CA THR A 40 -4.28 19.35 -9.78
C THR A 40 -3.86 19.93 -11.13
N THR A 41 -4.81 20.58 -11.77
CA THR A 41 -4.56 21.59 -12.80
C THR A 41 -3.73 22.69 -12.14
N ALA A 42 -2.44 22.46 -11.99
CA ALA A 42 -1.50 23.44 -11.53
C ALA A 42 -0.16 23.09 -12.15
N THR A 43 0.18 23.86 -13.16
CA THR A 43 1.51 24.09 -13.70
C THR A 43 2.43 24.72 -12.64
N ASP A 44 2.33 24.32 -11.38
CA ASP A 44 3.16 24.87 -10.29
C ASP A 44 4.35 23.94 -10.10
N LYS A 45 5.35 24.25 -10.92
CA LYS A 45 6.71 23.75 -10.78
C LYS A 45 7.18 23.99 -9.35
N PHE A 46 7.95 23.05 -8.82
CA PHE A 46 8.63 23.10 -7.51
C PHE A 46 9.41 24.40 -7.22
N SER A 47 9.62 25.26 -8.23
CA SER A 47 10.15 26.61 -8.09
C SER A 47 9.33 27.50 -7.15
N ASP A 48 8.05 27.20 -6.89
CA ASP A 48 7.24 27.93 -5.90
C ASP A 48 7.34 27.38 -4.46
N LEU A 49 7.89 26.17 -4.28
CA LEU A 49 8.17 25.63 -2.92
C LEU A 49 9.44 26.24 -2.31
N SER A 50 10.38 26.71 -3.14
CA SER A 50 11.52 27.51 -2.70
C SER A 50 11.11 28.87 -2.11
N LYS A 51 9.95 29.41 -2.52
CA LYS A 51 9.37 30.63 -1.92
C LYS A 51 8.62 30.36 -0.60
N LEU A 52 8.29 29.10 -0.32
CA LEU A 52 7.45 28.69 0.81
C LEU A 52 8.23 28.34 2.09
N GLY A 53 9.55 28.56 2.13
CA GLY A 53 10.35 28.36 3.35
C GLY A 53 10.51 26.89 3.78
N ILE A 54 10.24 25.93 2.89
CA ILE A 54 10.63 24.54 3.11
C ILE A 54 12.16 24.48 3.00
N ASN A 55 12.81 24.64 4.15
CA ASN A 55 14.25 24.53 4.33
C ASN A 55 14.73 23.18 3.77
N ASP A 56 15.67 23.20 2.83
CA ASP A 56 16.26 22.01 2.18
C ASP A 56 16.73 20.95 3.20
N LYS A 57 17.05 21.38 4.42
CA LYS A 57 17.39 20.52 5.56
C LYS A 57 16.24 19.58 5.95
N LYS A 58 15.01 20.08 6.06
CA LYS A 58 13.83 19.26 6.44
C LYS A 58 13.46 18.25 5.35
N VAL A 59 13.67 18.62 4.09
CA VAL A 59 13.43 17.71 2.95
C VAL A 59 14.45 16.56 2.95
N LYS A 60 15.71 16.86 3.28
CA LYS A 60 16.77 15.86 3.38
C LYS A 60 16.52 14.90 4.54
N GLU A 61 16.14 15.40 5.71
CA GLU A 61 15.79 14.57 6.88
C GLU A 61 14.57 13.68 6.62
N ALA A 62 13.53 14.21 5.98
CA ALA A 62 12.34 13.44 5.61
C ALA A 62 12.71 12.31 4.62
N LYS A 63 13.55 12.60 3.61
CA LYS A 63 14.02 11.62 2.63
C LYS A 63 14.79 10.46 3.29
N GLU A 64 15.69 10.77 4.23
CA GLU A 64 16.44 9.74 4.95
C GLU A 64 15.52 8.90 5.85
N SER A 65 14.57 9.54 6.52
CA SER A 65 13.59 8.87 7.37
C SER A 65 12.70 7.92 6.56
N PHE A 66 12.18 8.36 5.41
CA PHE A 66 11.37 7.51 4.52
C PHE A 66 12.20 6.37 3.92
N GLY A 67 13.49 6.60 3.63
CA GLY A 67 14.40 5.55 3.18
C GLY A 67 14.59 4.45 4.23
N LYS A 68 14.80 4.84 5.50
CA LYS A 68 14.91 3.90 6.63
C LYS A 68 13.60 3.13 6.83
N LEU A 69 12.45 3.80 6.81
CA LEU A 69 11.15 3.14 6.93
C LEU A 69 10.92 2.13 5.80
N LEU A 70 11.20 2.51 4.55
CA LEU A 70 11.12 1.61 3.41
C LEU A 70 11.98 0.35 3.60
N ALA A 71 13.22 0.52 4.06
CA ALA A 71 14.11 -0.59 4.32
C ALA A 71 13.56 -1.51 5.43
N ILE A 72 13.04 -0.94 6.53
CA ILE A 72 12.43 -1.70 7.63
C ILE A 72 11.24 -2.53 7.13
N PHE A 73 10.33 -1.93 6.35
CA PHE A 73 9.18 -2.65 5.83
C PHE A 73 9.55 -3.73 4.81
N LEU A 74 10.57 -3.51 3.98
CA LEU A 74 11.09 -4.52 3.06
C LEU A 74 11.76 -5.69 3.77
N VAL A 75 12.63 -5.40 4.75
CA VAL A 75 13.30 -6.43 5.56
C VAL A 75 12.25 -7.22 6.36
N GLY A 76 11.29 -6.52 6.98
CA GLY A 76 10.18 -7.16 7.69
C GLY A 76 9.33 -8.05 6.79
N ALA A 77 9.00 -7.59 5.58
CA ALA A 77 8.29 -8.42 4.60
C ALA A 77 9.10 -9.66 4.19
N LEU A 78 10.41 -9.51 3.96
CA LEU A 78 11.30 -10.62 3.61
C LEU A 78 11.34 -11.67 4.73
N LEU A 79 11.51 -11.23 5.98
CA LEU A 79 11.51 -12.11 7.15
C LEU A 79 10.17 -12.83 7.33
N LEU A 80 9.05 -12.13 7.14
CA LEU A 80 7.71 -12.73 7.19
C LEU A 80 7.48 -13.76 6.08
N CYS A 81 7.98 -13.51 4.87
CA CYS A 81 7.94 -14.49 3.77
C CYS A 81 8.76 -15.73 4.10
N LEU A 82 10.00 -15.57 4.58
CA LEU A 82 10.86 -16.69 4.99
C LEU A 82 10.21 -17.49 6.12
N TYR A 83 9.66 -16.81 7.12
CA TYR A 83 8.91 -17.44 8.21
C TYR A 83 7.67 -18.17 7.70
N GLY A 84 6.90 -17.57 6.81
CA GLY A 84 5.74 -18.19 6.17
C GLY A 84 6.09 -19.48 5.42
N ILE A 85 7.22 -19.49 4.68
CA ILE A 85 7.75 -20.68 4.01
C ILE A 85 8.15 -21.75 5.03
N LEU A 86 8.88 -21.38 6.09
CA LEU A 86 9.25 -22.32 7.16
C LEU A 86 8.02 -22.96 7.81
N LEU A 87 6.94 -22.21 8.03
CA LEU A 87 5.71 -22.75 8.60
C LEU A 87 4.99 -23.69 7.64
N LEU A 88 5.10 -23.44 6.33
CA LEU A 88 4.58 -24.33 5.29
C LEU A 88 5.28 -25.69 5.33
N THR A 89 6.61 -25.70 5.54
CA THR A 89 7.38 -26.97 5.65
C THR A 89 7.04 -27.79 6.89
N ARG A 90 6.44 -27.17 7.93
CA ARG A 90 5.98 -27.83 9.15
C ARG A 90 4.48 -28.16 9.15
N GLU A 91 3.85 -28.17 7.98
CA GLU A 91 2.41 -28.43 7.79
C GLU A 91 1.46 -27.46 8.52
N HIS A 92 1.97 -26.31 8.98
CA HIS A 92 1.17 -25.26 9.61
C HIS A 92 0.61 -24.30 8.55
N TYR A 93 -0.36 -24.77 7.77
CA TYR A 93 -0.93 -24.02 6.64
C TYR A 93 -1.65 -22.73 7.06
N MET A 94 -2.49 -22.76 8.10
CA MET A 94 -3.26 -21.59 8.56
C MET A 94 -2.34 -20.43 8.98
N PRO A 95 -1.36 -20.63 9.88
CA PRO A 95 -0.40 -19.58 10.25
C PRO A 95 0.47 -19.09 9.08
N SER A 96 0.81 -19.97 8.13
CA SER A 96 1.58 -19.60 6.94
C SER A 96 0.81 -18.58 6.09
N ILE A 97 -0.48 -18.82 5.83
CA ILE A 97 -1.33 -17.88 5.08
C ILE A 97 -1.41 -16.52 5.78
N ILE A 98 -1.51 -16.50 7.11
CA ILE A 98 -1.53 -15.26 7.89
C ILE A 98 -0.19 -14.53 7.76
N ALA A 99 0.94 -15.23 7.86
CA ALA A 99 2.27 -14.63 7.69
C ALA A 99 2.43 -14.00 6.30
N PHE A 100 1.97 -14.67 5.25
CA PHE A 100 1.96 -14.10 3.89
C PHE A 100 1.04 -12.89 3.75
N ALA A 101 -0.15 -12.92 4.37
CA ALA A 101 -1.06 -11.77 4.36
C ALA A 101 -0.41 -10.54 5.01
N VAL A 102 0.27 -10.71 6.15
CA VAL A 102 1.01 -9.63 6.81
C VAL A 102 2.20 -9.16 5.96
N ALA A 103 2.92 -10.08 5.30
CA ALA A 103 3.99 -9.71 4.38
C ALA A 103 3.50 -8.82 3.23
N VAL A 104 2.33 -9.13 2.64
CA VAL A 104 1.69 -8.29 1.60
C VAL A 104 1.36 -6.89 2.13
N LEU A 105 0.87 -6.78 3.38
CA LEU A 105 0.63 -5.48 4.01
C LEU A 105 1.94 -4.68 4.19
N CYS A 106 3.02 -5.33 4.61
CA CYS A 106 4.34 -4.70 4.73
C CYS A 106 4.85 -4.21 3.36
N VAL A 107 4.71 -5.02 2.30
CA VAL A 107 5.08 -4.62 0.94
C VAL A 107 4.23 -3.45 0.45
N SER A 108 2.93 -3.42 0.75
CA SER A 108 2.05 -2.29 0.43
C SER A 108 2.53 -0.99 1.08
N GLN A 109 2.95 -1.04 2.36
CA GLN A 109 3.54 0.12 3.04
C GLN A 109 4.89 0.52 2.42
N ALA A 110 5.76 -0.45 2.11
CA ALA A 110 7.03 -0.19 1.45
C ALA A 110 6.84 0.53 0.10
N PHE A 111 5.86 0.09 -0.70
CA PHE A 111 5.47 0.75 -1.95
C PHE A 111 5.06 2.21 -1.72
N LYS A 112 4.22 2.48 -0.72
CA LYS A 112 3.78 3.84 -0.37
C LYS A 112 4.97 4.74 -0.04
N TYR A 113 5.92 4.29 0.79
CA TYR A 113 7.11 5.06 1.12
C TYR A 113 8.03 5.25 -0.09
N HIS A 114 8.14 4.25 -0.96
CA HIS A 114 8.91 4.36 -2.20
C HIS A 114 8.34 5.45 -3.11
N PHE A 115 7.00 5.49 -3.23
CA PHE A 115 6.29 6.47 -4.01
C PHE A 115 6.50 7.90 -3.47
N TRP A 116 6.39 8.10 -2.15
CA TRP A 116 6.69 9.40 -1.53
C TRP A 116 8.13 9.85 -1.73
N LEU A 117 9.10 8.93 -1.61
CA LEU A 117 10.51 9.23 -1.84
C LEU A 117 10.78 9.64 -3.29
N MET A 118 10.08 9.01 -4.26
CA MET A 118 10.11 9.41 -5.67
C MET A 118 9.51 10.81 -5.88
N GLN A 119 8.38 11.14 -5.26
CA GLN A 119 7.75 12.47 -5.37
C GLN A 119 8.68 13.58 -4.84
N ILE A 120 9.34 13.33 -3.70
CA ILE A 120 10.33 14.24 -3.12
C ILE A 120 11.54 14.39 -4.06
N LYS A 121 12.04 13.30 -4.64
CA LYS A 121 13.19 13.31 -5.57
C LYS A 121 12.89 14.01 -6.89
N LYS A 122 11.72 13.76 -7.50
CA LYS A 122 11.33 14.34 -8.78
C LYS A 122 10.81 15.77 -8.66
N GLN A 123 10.59 16.25 -7.43
CA GLN A 123 10.15 17.62 -7.20
C GLN A 123 8.89 17.95 -8.03
N LYS A 124 7.95 17.00 -8.15
CA LYS A 124 6.70 17.18 -8.89
C LYS A 124 5.55 16.59 -8.08
N LEU A 125 4.61 17.43 -7.68
CA LEU A 125 3.35 17.00 -7.10
C LEU A 125 2.43 16.61 -8.28
N GLY A 126 1.90 15.39 -8.27
CA GLY A 126 1.06 14.86 -9.37
C GLY A 126 1.71 13.81 -10.28
N CYS A 127 2.83 13.20 -9.90
CA CYS A 127 3.33 12.02 -10.63
C CYS A 127 2.29 10.90 -10.66
N THR A 128 2.02 10.35 -11.84
CA THR A 128 1.06 9.26 -12.03
C THR A 128 1.72 7.92 -11.69
N PHE A 129 0.93 6.88 -11.39
CA PHE A 129 1.44 5.51 -11.22
C PHE A 129 2.30 5.05 -12.41
N LYS A 130 1.96 5.48 -13.64
CA LYS A 130 2.78 5.24 -14.85
C LYS A 130 4.20 5.78 -14.72
N ASP A 131 4.36 7.02 -14.25
CA ASP A 131 5.68 7.65 -14.06
C ASP A 131 6.51 6.92 -13.01
N TRP A 132 5.85 6.34 -11.99
CA TRP A 132 6.50 5.55 -10.95
C TRP A 132 7.01 4.22 -11.48
N VAL A 133 6.20 3.52 -12.27
CA VAL A 133 6.62 2.27 -12.93
C VAL A 133 7.80 2.55 -13.86
N GLU A 134 7.72 3.58 -14.70
CA GLU A 134 8.80 3.96 -15.62
C GLU A 134 10.10 4.30 -14.88
N TYR A 135 10.01 5.05 -13.78
CA TYR A 135 11.17 5.41 -12.95
C TYR A 135 11.77 4.19 -12.23
N THR A 136 10.92 3.33 -11.67
CA THR A 136 11.34 2.15 -10.89
C THR A 136 11.95 1.08 -11.79
N PHE A 137 11.34 0.83 -12.95
CA PHE A 137 11.79 -0.18 -13.90
C PHE A 137 12.80 0.33 -14.93
N ARG A 138 13.19 1.62 -14.89
CA ARG A 138 14.14 2.24 -15.84
C ARG A 138 13.91 1.75 -17.27
N ILE A 139 12.66 1.77 -17.74
CA ILE A 139 12.39 1.48 -19.14
C ILE A 139 12.93 2.67 -19.93
N LYS A 140 14.21 2.61 -20.33
CA LYS A 140 14.75 3.44 -21.40
C LYS A 140 14.03 3.01 -22.66
N ALA A 141 12.85 3.57 -22.92
CA ALA A 141 12.39 3.70 -24.30
C ALA A 141 13.42 4.61 -24.98
N LYS A 142 14.17 4.00 -25.89
CA LYS A 142 15.17 4.67 -26.72
C LYS A 142 14.45 5.58 -27.72
#